data_AF-A0A9E3XSG6-F1
#
_entry.id   AF-A0A9E3XSG6-F1
#
_cell.length_a   1.000
_cell.length_b   1.000
_cell.length_c   1.000
_cell.angle_alpha   90.00
_cell.angle_beta   90.00
_cell.angle_gamma   90.00
#
_symmetry.space_group_name_H-M   'P 1'
#
loop_
_entity.id
_entity.type
_entity.pdbx_description
1 polymer ?
#
loop_
_entity_poly.entity_id
_entity_poly.type
_entity_poly.pdbx_seq_one_letter_code
_entity_poly.pdbx_strand_id
1 'polypeptide(L)'
;MNLRTRTVVALLLLLAAAALLLAGCGSDSSSDSKSSSTTTTEAATSGDDDQPGGDDLLPIVVESPKPFASVYRSFTLSGTAVANEGTLRWQILDASGKPLAQGTITASCGGPCRGDFSTKVNVAKVTPGSWELHVFEPPTADDDPARRNDTIVPITITTGPIDSSDPAADAPPPGGVPANGTGA
;
A
#
# COMPACT_ATOMS: atom_id res chain seq x y z
N MET A 1 12.50 -32.37 -29.38
CA MET A 1 11.20 -32.81 -29.92
C MET A 1 10.28 -33.09 -28.73
N ASN A 2 9.04 -32.65 -28.56
CA ASN A 2 8.17 -31.61 -29.12
C ASN A 2 7.00 -31.57 -28.11
N LEU A 3 6.80 -30.48 -27.38
CA LEU A 3 5.60 -30.34 -26.52
C LEU A 3 5.03 -28.90 -26.58
N ARG A 4 4.93 -28.37 -27.80
CA ARG A 4 4.37 -27.04 -28.10
C ARG A 4 2.96 -27.07 -28.72
N THR A 5 2.19 -28.15 -28.54
CA THR A 5 0.96 -28.40 -29.35
C THR A 5 -0.33 -28.62 -28.58
N ARG A 6 -0.44 -28.24 -27.29
CA ARG A 6 -1.70 -28.40 -26.54
C ARG A 6 -2.59 -27.15 -26.47
N THR A 7 -2.24 -26.08 -27.19
CA THR A 7 -2.88 -24.77 -27.04
C THR A 7 -4.04 -24.49 -28.02
N VAL A 8 -4.52 -25.44 -28.83
CA VAL A 8 -5.43 -25.07 -29.97
C VAL A 8 -6.74 -25.87 -30.08
N VAL A 9 -7.08 -26.82 -29.21
CA VAL A 9 -8.27 -27.71 -29.46
C VAL A 9 -9.43 -27.56 -28.46
N ALA A 10 -9.37 -26.65 -27.48
CA ALA A 10 -10.48 -26.44 -26.54
C ALA A 10 -11.31 -25.18 -26.83
N LEU A 11 -11.32 -24.73 -28.08
CA LEU A 11 -12.28 -23.74 -28.60
C LEU A 11 -13.15 -24.45 -29.63
N LEU A 12 -14.31 -24.99 -29.21
CA LEU A 12 -15.51 -25.36 -29.99
C LEU A 12 -16.24 -26.52 -29.29
N LEU A 13 -17.11 -26.20 -28.33
CA LEU A 13 -18.35 -26.93 -28.01
C LEU A 13 -18.90 -26.44 -26.67
N LEU A 14 -19.82 -25.48 -26.70
CA LEU A 14 -21.07 -25.43 -25.90
C LEU A 14 -21.76 -24.07 -26.09
N LEU A 15 -22.30 -23.88 -27.30
CA LEU A 15 -23.50 -23.06 -27.50
C LEU A 15 -24.69 -23.86 -26.92
N ALA A 16 -25.41 -23.31 -25.94
CA ALA A 16 -26.88 -23.45 -25.83
C ALA A 16 -27.44 -22.66 -24.63
N ALA A 17 -28.27 -21.67 -24.96
CA ALA A 17 -29.55 -21.32 -24.30
C ALA A 17 -29.59 -21.02 -22.79
N ALA A 18 -29.88 -19.77 -22.44
CA ALA A 18 -31.21 -19.41 -21.91
C ALA A 18 -31.29 -17.90 -21.62
N ALA A 19 -32.08 -17.19 -22.42
CA ALA A 19 -32.61 -15.88 -22.06
C ALA A 19 -33.75 -16.08 -21.06
N LEU A 20 -33.67 -15.42 -19.90
CA LEU A 20 -34.81 -15.18 -19.01
C LEU A 20 -34.72 -13.76 -18.45
N LEU A 21 -35.68 -12.97 -18.90
CA LEU A 21 -36.02 -11.64 -18.44
C LEU A 21 -36.54 -11.71 -17.00
N LEU A 22 -35.98 -10.91 -16.09
CA LEU A 22 -36.77 -10.37 -14.97
C LEU A 22 -36.52 -8.87 -14.87
N ALA A 23 -37.58 -8.14 -15.24
CA ALA A 23 -37.84 -6.79 -14.78
C ALA A 23 -38.00 -6.80 -13.25
N GLY A 24 -37.21 -6.00 -12.55
CA GLY A 24 -37.38 -5.68 -11.13
C GLY A 24 -37.44 -4.17 -10.98
N CYS A 25 -38.65 -3.64 -10.86
CA CYS A 25 -38.93 -2.23 -10.63
C CYS A 25 -39.20 -2.01 -9.13
N GLY A 26 -38.61 -0.96 -8.57
CA GLY A 26 -39.27 -0.04 -7.64
C GLY A 26 -39.55 -0.51 -6.22
N SER A 27 -38.99 0.21 -5.25
CA SER A 27 -39.76 0.84 -4.16
C SER A 27 -38.87 1.82 -3.42
N ASP A 28 -39.09 3.10 -3.73
CA ASP A 28 -38.66 4.25 -2.95
C ASP A 28 -39.21 4.16 -1.51
N SER A 29 -38.42 4.57 -0.54
CA SER A 29 -38.90 4.89 0.81
C SER A 29 -38.12 6.08 1.36
N SER A 30 -38.57 7.26 0.97
CA SER A 30 -38.24 8.52 1.61
C SER A 30 -38.82 8.50 3.03
N SER A 31 -37.95 8.57 4.04
CA SER A 31 -38.34 8.92 5.40
C SER A 31 -37.71 10.25 5.77
N ASP A 32 -38.38 11.32 5.35
CA ASP A 32 -38.28 12.62 6.00
C ASP A 32 -38.70 12.46 7.47
N SER A 33 -37.77 12.73 8.39
CA SER A 33 -38.10 13.03 9.79
C SER A 33 -37.65 14.45 10.08
N LYS A 34 -38.56 15.39 9.81
CA LYS A 34 -38.48 16.78 10.22
C LYS A 34 -38.91 16.88 11.68
N SER A 35 -37.98 17.22 12.55
CA SER A 35 -38.25 17.95 13.81
C SER A 35 -37.13 18.99 13.92
N SER A 36 -37.36 20.26 13.59
CA SER A 36 -37.82 21.30 14.53
C SER A 36 -37.22 21.10 15.92
N SER A 37 -36.49 22.02 16.54
CA SER A 37 -36.19 23.44 16.31
C SER A 37 -35.31 23.84 17.50
N THR A 38 -34.36 24.75 17.37
CA THR A 38 -34.12 25.84 18.34
C THR A 38 -33.10 26.82 17.76
N THR A 39 -33.56 28.06 17.62
CA THR A 39 -32.77 29.26 17.35
C THR A 39 -31.73 29.47 18.46
N THR A 40 -30.47 29.73 18.08
CA THR A 40 -29.57 30.55 18.90
C THR A 40 -28.73 31.42 17.98
N THR A 41 -28.96 32.72 18.13
CA THR A 41 -28.28 33.83 17.50
C THR A 41 -26.97 34.12 18.23
N GLU A 42 -25.92 34.38 17.42
CA GLU A 42 -24.66 35.10 17.72
C GLU A 42 -23.68 34.54 18.77
N ALA A 43 -22.53 34.07 18.28
CA ALA A 43 -21.27 34.80 18.45
C ALA A 43 -20.25 34.28 17.43
N ALA A 44 -19.89 35.12 16.46
CA ALA A 44 -18.75 34.89 15.59
C ALA A 44 -17.47 34.88 16.45
N THR A 45 -16.88 33.71 16.63
CA THR A 45 -15.46 33.58 16.91
C THR A 45 -14.84 32.99 15.65
N SER A 46 -14.20 33.86 14.89
CA SER A 46 -13.24 33.49 13.86
C SER A 46 -12.05 32.82 14.54
N GLY A 47 -12.17 31.52 14.77
CA GLY A 47 -11.02 30.62 14.85
C GLY A 47 -10.93 29.97 13.48
N ASP A 48 -10.13 30.54 12.59
CA ASP A 48 -9.74 29.86 11.36
C ASP A 48 -8.89 28.67 11.80
N ASP A 49 -9.52 27.50 11.80
CA ASP A 49 -8.92 26.22 12.07
C ASP A 49 -7.72 26.03 11.13
N ASP A 50 -6.53 25.96 11.72
CA ASP A 50 -5.34 25.34 11.14
C ASP A 50 -5.66 23.83 11.02
N GLN A 51 -6.52 23.49 10.05
CA GLN A 51 -6.84 22.11 9.72
C GLN A 51 -5.72 21.62 8.81
N PRO A 52 -4.78 20.77 9.27
CA PRO A 52 -3.80 20.17 8.40
C PRO A 52 -4.55 19.41 7.30
N GLY A 53 -4.34 19.83 6.05
CA GLY A 53 -5.03 19.34 4.87
C GLY A 53 -5.06 17.82 4.80
N GLY A 54 -6.25 17.25 4.95
CA GLY A 54 -6.50 15.81 4.76
C GLY A 54 -6.43 15.38 3.29
N ASP A 55 -6.08 16.30 2.40
CA ASP A 55 -6.01 16.16 0.95
C ASP A 55 -4.60 15.85 0.40
N ASP A 56 -3.55 15.88 1.24
CA ASP A 56 -2.16 15.69 0.78
C ASP A 56 -1.52 14.34 1.20
N LEU A 57 -2.28 13.45 1.84
CA LEU A 57 -1.77 12.12 2.19
C LEU A 57 -1.92 11.14 1.04
N LEU A 58 -0.81 10.48 0.68
CA LEU A 58 -0.80 9.38 -0.28
C LEU A 58 -1.84 8.29 0.10
N PRO A 59 -2.46 7.61 -0.87
CA PRO A 59 -3.43 6.55 -0.60
C PRO A 59 -2.87 5.45 0.31
N ILE A 60 -1.59 5.10 0.16
CA ILE A 60 -0.88 4.15 1.01
C ILE A 60 0.32 4.84 1.65
N VAL A 61 0.36 4.85 2.98
CA VAL A 61 1.48 5.37 3.76
C VAL A 61 2.09 4.21 4.54
N VAL A 62 3.39 3.97 4.35
CA VAL A 62 4.15 3.00 5.14
C VAL A 62 4.86 3.73 6.27
N GLU A 63 4.61 3.32 7.51
CA GLU A 63 5.18 3.93 8.71
C GLU A 63 6.37 3.13 9.26
N SER A 64 6.31 1.80 9.10
CA SER A 64 7.40 0.89 9.43
C SER A 64 7.50 -0.17 8.33
N PRO A 65 8.71 -0.47 7.82
CA PRO A 65 9.97 0.20 8.11
C PRO A 65 9.99 1.64 7.56
N LYS A 66 10.84 2.50 8.15
CA LYS A 66 11.17 3.80 7.56
C LYS A 66 12.05 3.60 6.30
N PRO A 67 12.04 4.54 5.35
CA PRO A 67 12.98 4.52 4.23
C PRO A 67 14.42 4.38 4.73
N PHE A 68 15.19 3.51 4.07
CA PHE A 68 16.58 3.13 4.38
C PHE A 68 16.79 2.37 5.69
N ALA A 69 15.73 1.93 6.37
CA ALA A 69 15.89 1.14 7.58
C ALA A 69 16.58 -0.21 7.31
N SER A 70 17.44 -0.60 8.24
CA SER A 70 17.96 -1.96 8.32
C SER A 70 16.89 -2.91 8.89
N VAL A 71 16.83 -4.14 8.39
CA VAL A 71 15.98 -5.22 8.90
C VAL A 71 16.76 -6.55 8.96
N TYR A 72 16.44 -7.42 9.93
CA TYR A 72 17.10 -8.72 10.09
C TYR A 72 16.09 -9.85 10.33
N ARG A 73 16.12 -10.89 9.47
CA ARG A 73 15.25 -12.10 9.47
C ARG A 73 13.75 -11.85 9.36
N SER A 74 13.18 -10.94 10.14
CA SER A 74 11.80 -10.50 10.04
C SER A 74 11.63 -9.09 10.59
N PHE A 75 10.65 -8.36 10.08
CA PHE A 75 10.26 -7.05 10.58
C PHE A 75 8.74 -6.88 10.51
N THR A 76 8.23 -5.85 11.19
CA THR A 76 6.83 -5.45 11.08
C THR A 76 6.69 -4.43 9.97
N LEU A 77 5.86 -4.77 8.98
CA LEU A 77 5.38 -3.84 7.97
C LEU A 77 4.05 -3.28 8.46
N SER A 78 3.98 -1.96 8.66
CA SER A 78 2.76 -1.28 9.13
C SER A 78 2.62 0.12 8.53
N GLY A 79 1.39 0.61 8.58
CA GLY A 79 1.04 1.96 8.16
C GLY A 79 -0.46 2.12 7.98
N THR A 80 -0.87 3.08 7.16
CA THR A 80 -2.29 3.36 6.89
C THR A 80 -2.57 3.39 5.40
N ALA A 81 -3.79 3.00 5.02
CA ALA A 81 -4.21 3.02 3.63
C ALA A 81 -5.69 3.37 3.46
N VAL A 82 -5.99 4.12 2.40
CA VAL A 82 -7.32 4.17 1.78
C VAL A 82 -7.23 3.27 0.55
N ALA A 83 -7.69 2.02 0.67
CA ALA A 83 -7.55 1.01 -0.37
C ALA A 83 -8.91 0.38 -0.71
N ASN A 84 -9.08 -0.04 -1.97
CA ASN A 84 -10.29 -0.72 -2.38
C ASN A 84 -10.44 -2.05 -1.60
N GLU A 85 -11.61 -2.26 -0.98
CA GLU A 85 -11.91 -3.39 -0.09
C GLU A 85 -10.89 -3.59 1.06
N GLY A 86 -10.04 -2.59 1.34
CA GLY A 86 -8.97 -2.67 2.33
C GLY A 86 -7.84 -3.65 1.96
N THR A 87 -7.78 -4.13 0.71
CA THR A 87 -6.80 -5.16 0.33
C THR A 87 -5.54 -4.54 -0.26
N LEU A 88 -4.39 -4.95 0.26
CA LEU A 88 -3.06 -4.53 -0.17
C LEU A 88 -2.19 -5.74 -0.53
N ARG A 89 -1.22 -5.52 -1.41
CA ARG A 89 -0.12 -6.45 -1.67
C ARG A 89 1.20 -5.80 -1.31
N TRP A 90 2.15 -6.61 -0.90
CA TRP A 90 3.54 -6.17 -0.74
C TRP A 90 4.49 -7.12 -1.44
N GLN A 91 5.59 -6.57 -1.94
CA GLN A 91 6.65 -7.32 -2.61
C GLN A 91 8.02 -6.71 -2.28
N ILE A 92 9.01 -7.57 -2.09
CA ILE A 92 10.43 -7.20 -2.16
C ILE A 92 10.93 -7.72 -3.50
N LEU A 93 11.49 -6.85 -4.34
CA LEU A 93 11.89 -7.19 -5.71
C LEU A 93 13.41 -7.24 -5.85
N ASP A 94 13.88 -8.04 -6.80
CA ASP A 94 15.24 -7.90 -7.32
C ASP A 94 15.33 -6.82 -8.41
N ALA A 95 16.56 -6.56 -8.87
CA ALA A 95 16.83 -5.57 -9.92
C ALA A 95 16.16 -5.87 -11.28
N SER A 96 15.62 -7.08 -11.47
CA SER A 96 14.85 -7.47 -12.66
C SER A 96 13.33 -7.33 -12.47
N GLY A 97 12.89 -6.84 -11.30
CA GLY A 97 11.48 -6.72 -10.94
C GLY A 97 10.83 -8.03 -10.48
N LYS A 98 11.61 -9.09 -10.25
CA LYS A 98 11.08 -10.37 -9.81
C LYS A 98 10.95 -10.39 -8.27
N PRO A 99 9.81 -10.88 -7.72
CA PRO A 99 9.64 -10.94 -6.28
C PRO A 99 10.59 -11.96 -5.62
N LEU A 100 11.30 -11.51 -4.59
CA LEU A 100 12.11 -12.28 -3.66
C LEU A 100 11.30 -12.71 -2.43
N ALA A 101 10.39 -11.84 -1.99
CA ALA A 101 9.39 -12.11 -0.96
C ALA A 101 8.10 -11.32 -1.30
N GLN A 102 6.94 -11.83 -0.91
CA GLN A 102 5.67 -11.15 -1.16
C GLN A 102 4.57 -11.65 -0.24
N GLY A 103 3.47 -10.90 -0.16
CA GLY A 103 2.26 -11.30 0.53
C GLY A 103 1.10 -10.34 0.31
N THR A 104 0.02 -10.61 1.04
CA THR A 104 -1.21 -9.80 1.08
C THR A 104 -1.42 -9.31 2.50
N ILE A 105 -1.94 -8.10 2.66
CA ILE A 105 -2.30 -7.51 3.94
C ILE A 105 -3.68 -6.88 3.78
N THR A 106 -4.47 -6.90 4.84
CA THR A 106 -5.77 -6.24 4.89
C THR A 106 -5.68 -5.08 5.87
N ALA A 107 -6.07 -3.89 5.42
CA ALA A 107 -6.27 -2.74 6.28
C ALA A 107 -7.52 -2.95 7.15
N SER A 108 -7.60 -2.25 8.29
CA SER A 108 -8.70 -2.38 9.25
C SER A 108 -10.07 -1.97 8.67
N CYS A 109 -10.07 -1.20 7.58
CA CYS A 109 -11.25 -0.86 6.79
C CYS A 109 -10.87 -0.67 5.31
N GLY A 110 -11.88 -0.71 4.43
CA GLY A 110 -11.73 -0.33 3.01
C GLY A 110 -12.17 1.11 2.75
N GLY A 111 -11.80 1.62 1.58
CA GLY A 111 -12.19 2.94 1.11
C GLY A 111 -13.71 3.16 1.20
N PRO A 112 -14.17 4.37 1.58
CA PRO A 112 -13.39 5.60 1.75
C PRO A 112 -12.66 5.75 3.10
N CYS A 113 -12.81 4.78 4.02
CA CYS A 113 -12.13 4.82 5.30
C CYS A 113 -10.62 4.61 5.13
N ARG A 114 -9.81 5.38 5.87
CA ARG A 114 -8.37 5.12 6.03
C ARG A 114 -8.18 4.11 7.16
N GLY A 115 -7.73 2.91 6.80
CA GLY A 115 -7.50 1.82 7.76
C GLY A 115 -6.03 1.60 8.06
N ASP A 116 -5.75 1.10 9.25
CA ASP A 116 -4.43 0.65 9.66
C ASP A 116 -4.14 -0.74 9.09
N PHE A 117 -2.91 -1.00 8.69
CA PHE A 117 -2.46 -2.34 8.34
C PHE A 117 -1.20 -2.70 9.12
N SER A 118 -1.04 -3.99 9.42
CA SER A 118 0.17 -4.51 10.06
C SER A 118 0.37 -5.99 9.73
N THR A 119 1.59 -6.37 9.37
CA THR A 119 1.97 -7.78 9.19
C THR A 119 3.42 -8.01 9.52
N LYS A 120 3.75 -9.26 9.84
CA LYS A 120 5.13 -9.71 10.00
C LYS A 120 5.68 -10.19 8.66
N VAL A 121 6.71 -9.52 8.16
CA VAL A 121 7.42 -9.92 6.94
C VAL A 121 8.62 -10.77 7.32
N ASN A 122 8.79 -11.93 6.68
CA ASN A 122 9.96 -12.79 6.85
C ASN A 122 10.91 -12.64 5.66
N VAL A 123 12.15 -12.26 5.94
CA VAL A 123 13.23 -12.07 4.97
C VAL A 123 14.42 -12.98 5.23
N ALA A 124 14.29 -14.00 6.08
CA ALA A 124 15.41 -14.88 6.44
C ALA A 124 15.98 -15.68 5.24
N LYS A 125 15.23 -15.78 4.15
CA LYS A 125 15.65 -16.44 2.90
C LYS A 125 16.02 -15.45 1.79
N VAL A 126 15.88 -14.15 2.03
CA VAL A 126 16.27 -13.11 1.09
C VAL A 126 17.75 -12.83 1.28
N THR A 127 18.49 -12.72 0.19
CA THR A 127 19.91 -12.39 0.23
C THR A 127 20.11 -11.02 0.92
N PRO A 128 21.03 -10.90 1.89
CA PRO A 128 21.38 -9.60 2.48
C PRO A 128 21.80 -8.58 1.41
N GLY A 129 21.41 -7.32 1.58
CA GLY A 129 21.63 -6.25 0.61
C GLY A 129 20.56 -5.15 0.69
N SER A 130 20.67 -4.17 -0.21
CA SER A 130 19.68 -3.10 -0.37
C SER A 130 18.59 -3.51 -1.35
N TRP A 131 17.34 -3.26 -0.97
CA TRP A 131 16.16 -3.70 -1.72
C TRP A 131 15.05 -2.65 -1.67
N GLU A 132 14.10 -2.77 -2.59
CA GLU A 132 12.86 -2.00 -2.57
C GLU A 132 11.72 -2.86 -2.04
N LEU A 133 11.05 -2.34 -1.00
CA LEU A 133 9.77 -2.87 -0.51
C LEU A 133 8.65 -2.05 -1.15
N HIS A 134 7.84 -2.72 -1.96
CA HIS A 134 6.65 -2.17 -2.59
C HIS A 134 5.41 -2.52 -1.77
N VAL A 135 4.52 -1.55 -1.56
CA VAL A 135 3.19 -1.76 -0.99
C VAL A 135 2.18 -1.06 -1.89
N PHE A 136 1.24 -1.82 -2.44
CA PHE A 136 0.38 -1.37 -3.52
C PHE A 136 -1.00 -2.02 -3.46
N GLU A 137 -1.97 -1.42 -4.14
CA GLU A 137 -3.28 -2.05 -4.33
C GLU A 137 -3.22 -3.15 -5.40
N PRO A 138 -3.87 -4.30 -5.18
CA PRO A 138 -3.88 -5.37 -6.16
C PRO A 138 -4.43 -4.86 -7.51
N PRO A 139 -3.80 -5.24 -8.64
CA PRO A 139 -4.34 -4.90 -9.95
C PRO A 139 -5.64 -5.65 -10.20
N THR A 140 -6.53 -4.97 -10.89
CA THR A 140 -7.68 -5.49 -11.63
C THR A 140 -7.25 -5.89 -13.04
N ALA A 141 -8.10 -6.64 -13.74
CA ALA A 141 -7.79 -7.15 -15.08
C ALA A 141 -7.49 -6.06 -16.11
N ASP A 142 -7.99 -4.85 -15.88
CA ASP A 142 -7.87 -3.71 -16.79
C ASP A 142 -6.73 -2.74 -16.41
N ASP A 143 -5.93 -3.04 -15.38
CA ASP A 143 -4.88 -2.14 -14.91
C ASP A 143 -3.58 -2.22 -15.71
N ASP A 144 -3.13 -1.05 -16.16
CA ASP A 144 -1.78 -0.79 -16.68
C ASP A 144 -1.28 0.56 -16.10
N PRO A 145 -0.23 0.59 -15.26
CA PRO A 145 0.61 -0.53 -14.83
C PRO A 145 -0.09 -1.43 -13.79
N ALA A 146 0.39 -2.67 -13.67
CA ALA A 146 -0.17 -3.67 -12.75
C ALA A 146 0.00 -3.36 -11.24
N ARG A 147 0.46 -2.17 -10.86
CA ARG A 147 0.57 -1.71 -9.46
C ARG A 147 0.01 -0.30 -9.34
N ARG A 148 -1.18 -0.18 -8.74
CA ARG A 148 -1.79 1.11 -8.42
C ARG A 148 -1.33 1.54 -7.02
N ASN A 149 -1.17 2.85 -6.85
CA ASN A 149 -0.79 3.48 -5.57
C ASN A 149 0.48 2.85 -4.95
N ASP A 150 1.47 2.53 -5.79
CA ASP A 150 2.69 1.83 -5.35
C ASP A 150 3.58 2.72 -4.48
N THR A 151 3.60 2.43 -3.18
CA THR A 151 4.48 3.08 -2.20
C THR A 151 5.76 2.26 -2.06
N ILE A 152 6.88 2.87 -2.42
CA ILE A 152 8.20 2.26 -2.42
C ILE A 152 8.98 2.70 -1.19
N VAL A 153 9.46 1.72 -0.42
CA VAL A 153 10.30 1.94 0.75
C VAL A 153 11.65 1.24 0.53
N PRO A 154 12.75 1.99 0.34
CA PRO A 154 14.07 1.37 0.29
C PRO A 154 14.41 0.79 1.67
N ILE A 155 14.98 -0.42 1.72
CA ILE A 155 15.37 -1.10 2.96
C ILE A 155 16.72 -1.80 2.79
N THR A 156 17.40 -2.08 3.90
CA THR A 156 18.61 -2.90 3.92
C THR A 156 18.37 -4.17 4.72
N ILE A 157 18.55 -5.35 4.11
CA ILE A 157 18.51 -6.63 4.83
C ILE A 157 19.93 -6.97 5.27
N THR A 158 20.15 -7.07 6.58
CA THR A 158 21.46 -7.31 7.18
C THR A 158 21.77 -8.80 7.36
N THR A 159 23.05 -9.13 7.51
CA THR A 159 23.54 -10.49 7.79
C THR A 159 23.37 -10.89 9.26
N GLY A 160 23.25 -9.91 10.17
CA GLY A 160 23.13 -10.11 11.61
C GLY A 160 22.11 -9.17 12.27
N PRO A 161 21.84 -9.38 13.58
CA PRO A 161 20.95 -8.50 14.34
C PRO A 161 21.39 -7.03 14.23
N ILE A 162 20.40 -6.14 14.18
CA ILE A 162 20.64 -4.70 14.16
C ILE A 162 20.82 -4.29 15.61
N ASP A 163 21.93 -3.64 15.91
CA ASP A 163 22.11 -3.04 17.22
C ASP A 163 21.16 -1.83 17.28
N SER A 164 20.38 -1.70 18.36
CA SER A 164 19.51 -0.54 18.57
C SER A 164 20.27 0.80 18.60
N SER A 165 21.61 0.75 18.66
CA SER A 165 22.54 1.88 18.56
C SER A 165 23.08 2.14 17.15
N ASP A 166 22.83 1.27 16.17
CA ASP A 166 23.02 1.63 14.77
C ASP A 166 22.11 2.82 14.46
N PRO A 167 22.64 3.90 13.86
CA PRO A 167 21.88 5.12 13.72
C PRO A 167 20.60 4.81 12.95
N ALA A 168 19.48 5.24 13.54
CA ALA A 168 18.16 5.10 12.95
C ALA A 168 18.17 5.52 11.48
N ALA A 169 17.23 5.01 10.70
CA ALA A 169 17.03 5.32 9.29
C ALA A 169 16.94 6.83 8.94
N ASP A 170 16.91 7.71 9.95
CA ASP A 170 17.02 9.16 9.85
C ASP A 170 18.47 9.71 9.78
N ALA A 171 19.49 8.85 9.79
CA ALA A 171 20.86 9.32 9.54
C ALA A 171 21.00 9.80 8.08
N PRO A 172 21.50 11.03 7.86
CA PRO A 172 21.80 11.49 6.51
C PRO A 172 22.78 10.51 5.82
N PRO A 173 22.64 10.27 4.51
CA PRO A 173 23.44 9.29 3.81
C PRO A 173 24.94 9.56 4.00
N PRO A 174 25.77 8.53 4.25
CA PRO A 174 27.20 8.73 4.43
C PRO A 174 27.87 9.12 3.11
N GLY A 175 28.21 10.41 2.98
CA GLY A 175 29.13 10.97 1.98
C GLY A 175 28.59 12.24 1.29
N GLY A 176 29.30 13.37 1.22
CA GLY A 176 30.64 13.67 1.68
C GLY A 176 31.02 15.12 1.38
N VAL A 177 31.89 15.67 2.22
CA VAL A 177 32.86 16.71 1.83
C VAL A 177 34.19 16.29 2.47
N PRO A 178 35.29 16.16 1.71
CA PRO A 178 36.59 16.01 2.34
C PRO A 178 36.86 17.27 3.16
N ALA A 179 37.27 17.08 4.41
CA ALA A 179 37.81 18.16 5.23
C ALA A 179 39.04 18.70 4.48
N ASN A 180 38.88 19.88 3.87
CA ASN A 180 39.99 20.55 3.25
C ASN A 180 40.84 21.13 4.39
N GLY A 181 41.81 20.34 4.82
CA GLY A 181 42.91 20.82 5.62
C GLY A 181 43.71 21.80 4.78
N THR A 182 43.83 23.03 5.25
CA THR A 182 44.99 23.85 4.93
C THR A 182 45.35 24.64 6.17
N GLY A 183 46.29 24.08 6.92
CA GLY A 183 47.17 24.90 7.73
C GLY A 183 48.16 25.60 6.80
N ALA A 184 48.22 26.90 6.91
CA ALA A 184 49.41 27.74 6.77
C ALA A 184 49.13 29.04 7.52
#